data_AF-A0A932W687-F1
#
_entry.id   AF-A0A932W687-F1
#
_cell.length_a   1.000
_cell.length_b   1.000
_cell.length_c   1.000
_cell.angle_alpha   90.00
_cell.angle_beta   90.00
_cell.angle_gamma   90.00
#
_symmetry.space_group_name_H-M   'P 1'
#
loop_
_entity.id
_entity.type
_entity.pdbx_description
1 polymer ?
#
loop_
_entity_poly.entity_id
_entity_poly.type
_entity_poly.pdbx_seq_one_letter_code
_entity_poly.pdbx_strand_id
1 'polypeptide(L)'
;MTSQADKDREWMLRAIELSRLCPASPAAYSVGTIIVDAEGDEIANGYSRENDPTVHAEESALSKLEPGDLRLRTATIYSTLEPCSQRRSRPKTCTQWILDTGIPRVVVAWREPSLFVADCQGCELLAEAGVTVVEMPELAEAAKAPNVHLALDD
;
A
#
# COMPACT_ATOMS: atom_id res chain seq x y z
N MET A 1 -22.60 -15.27 3.84
CA MET A 1 -21.28 -14.89 4.37
C MET A 1 -20.43 -14.49 3.19
N THR A 2 -19.97 -13.24 3.15
CA THR A 2 -19.06 -12.75 2.11
C THR A 2 -17.70 -13.45 2.24
N SER A 3 -17.11 -13.89 1.12
CA SER A 3 -15.81 -14.58 1.17
C SER A 3 -14.67 -13.61 1.52
N GLN A 4 -13.52 -14.14 1.95
CA GLN A 4 -12.35 -13.28 2.21
C GLN A 4 -11.89 -12.57 0.93
N ALA A 5 -11.94 -13.25 -0.22
CA ALA A 5 -11.58 -12.66 -1.51
C ALA A 5 -12.52 -11.51 -1.90
N ASP A 6 -13.82 -11.64 -1.63
CA ASP A 6 -14.78 -10.55 -1.87
C ASP A 6 -14.48 -9.34 -0.97
N LYS A 7 -14.20 -9.58 0.32
CA LYS A 7 -13.79 -8.51 1.25
C LYS A 7 -12.50 -7.83 0.81
N ASP A 8 -11.50 -8.61 0.39
CA ASP A 8 -10.23 -8.08 -0.09
C ASP A 8 -10.44 -7.20 -1.32
N ARG A 9 -11.32 -7.63 -2.23
CA ARG A 9 -11.70 -6.85 -3.41
C ARG A 9 -12.39 -5.55 -3.03
N GLU A 10 -13.30 -5.57 -2.06
CA GLU A 10 -13.98 -4.36 -1.56
C GLU A 10 -12.97 -3.35 -0.98
N TRP A 11 -12.06 -3.81 -0.12
CA TRP A 11 -11.03 -2.95 0.48
C TRP A 11 -10.03 -2.42 -0.53
N MET A 12 -9.60 -3.26 -1.47
CA MET A 12 -8.67 -2.84 -2.53
C MET A 12 -9.31 -1.79 -3.45
N LEU A 13 -10.59 -1.94 -3.82
CA LEU A 13 -11.31 -0.92 -4.58
C LEU A 13 -11.41 0.39 -3.80
N ARG A 14 -11.61 0.34 -2.49
CA ARG A 14 -11.61 1.54 -1.65
C ARG A 14 -10.22 2.20 -1.59
N ALA A 15 -9.15 1.41 -1.51
CA ALA A 15 -7.77 1.91 -1.58
C ALA A 15 -7.47 2.56 -2.95
N ILE A 16 -7.99 2.00 -4.05
CA ILE A 16 -7.90 2.62 -5.38
C ILE A 16 -8.58 3.99 -5.39
N GLU A 17 -9.75 4.15 -4.77
CA GLU A 17 -10.41 5.46 -4.70
C GLU A 17 -9.61 6.49 -3.90
N LEU A 18 -8.90 6.09 -2.84
CA LEU A 18 -7.98 6.97 -2.11
C LEU A 18 -6.80 7.44 -2.98
N SER A 19 -6.26 6.55 -3.83
CA SER A 19 -5.17 6.92 -4.73
C SER A 19 -5.55 8.03 -5.72
N ARG A 20 -6.85 8.20 -6.03
CA ARG A 20 -7.36 9.30 -6.89
C ARG A 20 -7.33 10.66 -6.21
N LEU A 21 -7.17 10.70 -4.90
CA LEU A 21 -7.07 11.94 -4.12
C LEU A 21 -5.65 12.50 -4.10
N CYS A 22 -4.66 11.73 -4.57
CA CYS A 22 -3.27 12.16 -4.58
C CYS A 22 -3.08 13.43 -5.41
N PRO A 23 -2.42 14.47 -4.88
CA PRO A 23 -1.88 15.55 -5.69
C PRO A 23 -1.03 14.99 -6.84
N ALA A 24 -1.15 15.55 -8.05
CA ALA A 24 -0.39 15.06 -9.20
C ALA A 24 1.13 15.24 -9.00
N SER A 25 1.94 14.32 -9.51
CA SER A 25 3.40 14.40 -9.46
C SER A 25 4.02 13.76 -10.69
N PRO A 26 5.01 14.38 -11.36
CA PRO A 26 5.74 13.74 -12.45
C PRO A 26 6.80 12.73 -11.96
N ALA A 27 7.03 12.65 -10.65
CA ALA A 27 8.16 11.92 -10.05
C ALA A 27 7.75 10.98 -8.91
N ALA A 28 6.45 10.68 -8.77
CA ALA A 28 5.95 9.79 -7.73
C ALA A 28 4.59 9.19 -8.11
N TYR A 29 4.39 7.92 -7.77
CA TYR A 29 3.09 7.25 -7.94
C TYR A 29 2.01 7.84 -7.03
N SER A 30 0.80 7.89 -7.55
CA SER A 30 -0.45 7.99 -6.80
C SER A 30 -0.82 6.60 -6.26
N VAL A 31 -0.70 6.44 -4.94
CA VAL A 31 -0.92 5.18 -4.22
C VAL A 31 -1.96 5.45 -3.13
N GLY A 32 -2.83 4.48 -2.89
CA GLY A 32 -3.75 4.49 -1.77
C GLY A 32 -3.52 3.27 -0.88
N THR A 33 -3.78 3.43 0.41
CA THR A 33 -3.59 2.38 1.41
C THR A 33 -4.70 2.40 2.46
N ILE A 34 -5.15 1.22 2.86
CA ILE A 34 -6.11 1.02 3.94
C ILE A 34 -5.59 -0.04 4.90
N ILE A 35 -5.80 0.16 6.19
CA ILE A 35 -5.50 -0.80 7.24
C ILE A 35 -6.82 -1.20 7.88
N VAL A 36 -7.09 -2.51 7.89
CA VAL A 36 -8.31 -3.13 8.40
C VAL A 36 -7.95 -4.08 9.53
N ASP A 37 -8.66 -4.02 10.65
CA ASP A 37 -8.44 -4.92 11.77
C ASP A 37 -9.09 -6.30 11.58
N ALA A 38 -8.99 -7.15 12.61
CA ALA A 38 -9.53 -8.51 12.57
C ALA A 38 -11.06 -8.58 12.64
N GLU A 39 -11.72 -7.53 13.11
CA GLU A 39 -13.19 -7.42 13.14
C GLU A 39 -13.73 -7.01 11.77
N GLY A 40 -12.84 -6.53 10.89
CA GLY A 40 -13.17 -6.08 9.55
C GLY A 40 -13.45 -4.57 9.49
N ASP A 41 -13.03 -3.82 10.51
CA ASP A 41 -13.19 -2.38 10.56
C ASP A 41 -11.96 -1.67 10.00
N GLU A 42 -12.19 -0.60 9.24
CA GLU A 42 -11.12 0.30 8.80
C GLU A 42 -10.60 1.08 10.01
N ILE A 43 -9.33 0.85 10.37
CA ILE A 43 -8.70 1.52 11.51
C ILE A 43 -7.83 2.70 11.10
N ALA A 44 -7.33 2.70 9.86
CA ALA A 44 -6.63 3.82 9.26
C ALA A 44 -6.59 3.71 7.73
N ASN A 45 -6.39 4.84 7.07
CA ASN A 45 -6.18 4.92 5.63
C ASN A 45 -5.19 6.04 5.29
N GLY A 46 -4.68 6.05 4.07
CA GLY A 46 -3.82 7.11 3.57
C GLY A 46 -3.62 7.04 2.07
N TYR A 47 -3.08 8.12 1.51
CA TYR A 47 -2.70 8.20 0.11
C TYR A 47 -1.40 8.98 -0.05
N SER A 48 -0.70 8.77 -1.17
CA SER A 48 0.56 9.47 -1.44
C SER A 48 0.34 10.98 -1.44
N ARG A 49 1.27 11.70 -0.82
CA ARG A 49 1.27 13.18 -0.76
C ARG A 49 0.07 13.79 -0.02
N GLU A 50 -0.52 13.06 0.93
CA GLU A 50 -1.67 13.52 1.70
C GLU A 50 -1.35 14.70 2.63
N ASN A 51 -0.25 14.61 3.41
CA ASN A 51 0.12 15.63 4.39
C ASN A 51 1.43 16.37 4.06
N ASP A 52 2.31 15.77 3.27
CA ASP A 52 3.50 16.41 2.72
C ASP A 52 3.89 15.85 1.34
N PRO A 53 4.67 16.58 0.51
CA PRO A 53 4.95 16.19 -0.87
C PRO A 53 5.71 14.87 -1.08
N THR A 54 6.17 14.22 -0.01
CA THR A 54 7.05 13.03 -0.09
C THR A 54 6.53 11.82 0.69
N VAL A 55 5.42 11.96 1.41
CA VAL A 55 4.81 10.85 2.14
C VAL A 55 4.27 9.80 1.17
N HIS A 56 4.53 8.54 1.46
CA HIS A 56 3.91 7.40 0.77
C HIS A 56 2.61 7.02 1.48
N ALA A 57 1.71 6.34 0.77
CA ALA A 57 0.38 6.02 1.28
C ALA A 57 0.39 5.17 2.56
N GLU A 58 1.29 4.18 2.64
CA GLU A 58 1.44 3.28 3.79
C GLU A 58 1.97 4.02 5.01
N GLU A 59 2.96 4.90 4.81
CA GLU A 59 3.48 5.77 5.86
C GLU A 59 2.40 6.74 6.35
N SER A 60 1.62 7.33 5.42
CA SER A 60 0.51 8.22 5.79
C SER A 60 -0.52 7.49 6.64
N ALA A 61 -0.96 6.29 6.23
CA ALA A 61 -1.92 5.48 6.97
C ALA A 61 -1.40 5.08 8.36
N LEU A 62 -0.18 4.54 8.43
CA LEU A 62 0.41 4.10 9.69
C LEU A 62 0.67 5.25 10.67
N SER A 63 1.01 6.44 10.17
CA SER A 63 1.27 7.61 11.02
C SER A 63 0.04 8.14 11.77
N LYS A 64 -1.17 7.71 11.37
CA LYS A 64 -2.44 8.08 12.01
C LYS A 64 -2.81 7.16 13.18
N LEU A 65 -2.05 6.09 13.39
CA LEU A 65 -2.26 5.14 14.48
C LEU A 65 -1.29 5.44 15.62
N GLU A 66 -1.71 5.11 16.84
CA GLU A 66 -0.85 5.24 18.01
C GLU A 66 0.32 4.25 17.93
N PRO A 67 1.54 4.65 18.34
CA PRO A 67 2.66 3.73 18.44
C PRO A 67 2.33 2.51 19.32
N GLY A 68 2.47 1.30 18.75
CA GLY A 68 2.20 0.06 19.47
C GLY A 68 0.72 -0.34 19.52
N ASP A 69 -0.14 0.23 18.67
CA ASP A 69 -1.53 -0.20 18.51
C ASP A 69 -1.63 -1.73 18.32
N LEU A 70 -2.25 -2.40 19.30
CA LEU A 70 -2.31 -3.86 19.34
C LEU A 70 -3.17 -4.46 18.22
N ARG A 71 -4.08 -3.68 17.61
CA ARG A 71 -4.92 -4.13 16.50
C ARG A 71 -4.08 -4.50 15.28
N LEU A 72 -2.91 -3.86 15.12
CA LEU A 72 -1.99 -4.11 14.00
C LEU A 72 -1.49 -5.56 13.95
N ARG A 73 -1.37 -6.25 15.09
CA ARG A 73 -0.86 -7.63 15.17
C ARG A 73 -1.76 -8.66 14.48
N THR A 74 -2.99 -8.29 14.19
CA THR A 74 -3.98 -9.13 13.50
C THR A 74 -4.61 -8.41 12.30
N ALA A 75 -4.09 -7.24 11.93
CA ALA A 75 -4.62 -6.43 10.86
C ALA A 75 -4.19 -6.93 9.47
N THR A 76 -4.85 -6.40 8.45
CA THR A 76 -4.42 -6.47 7.06
C THR A 76 -4.17 -5.06 6.53
N ILE A 77 -3.08 -4.88 5.79
CA ILE A 77 -2.87 -3.68 4.97
C ILE A 77 -3.18 -3.97 3.50
N TYR A 78 -3.95 -3.09 2.87
CA TYR A 78 -4.28 -3.11 1.45
C TYR A 78 -3.57 -1.94 0.79
N SER A 79 -2.63 -2.19 -0.11
CA SER A 79 -1.89 -1.14 -0.83
C SER A 79 -2.10 -1.29 -2.34
N THR A 80 -2.44 -0.19 -3.03
CA THR A 80 -2.69 -0.26 -4.47
C THR A 80 -1.43 -0.56 -5.28
N LEU A 81 -0.26 -0.18 -4.76
CA LEU A 81 1.06 -0.45 -5.31
C LEU A 81 1.87 -1.26 -4.29
N GLU A 82 2.76 -2.12 -4.78
CA GLU A 82 3.78 -2.79 -3.98
C GLU A 82 4.49 -1.82 -3.03
N PRO A 83 4.60 -2.16 -1.73
CA PRO A 83 5.34 -1.33 -0.79
C PRO A 83 6.80 -1.19 -1.17
N CYS A 84 7.30 0.04 -1.27
CA CYS A 84 8.66 0.25 -1.72
C CYS A 84 9.69 -0.49 -0.83
N SER A 85 10.63 -1.19 -1.46
CA SER A 85 11.83 -1.74 -0.80
C SER A 85 13.00 -0.75 -0.78
N GLN A 86 12.92 0.31 -1.60
CA GLN A 86 13.89 1.40 -1.68
C GLN A 86 13.17 2.72 -1.89
N ARG A 87 13.64 3.79 -1.25
CA ARG A 87 13.17 5.16 -1.55
C ARG A 87 14.24 6.18 -1.21
N ARG A 88 14.28 7.28 -1.96
CA ARG A 88 15.19 8.41 -1.72
C ARG A 88 14.61 9.49 -0.81
N SER A 89 13.29 9.54 -0.72
CA SER A 89 12.58 10.62 -0.02
C SER A 89 12.75 10.57 1.50
N ARG A 90 12.93 9.38 2.09
CA ARG A 90 13.09 9.18 3.55
C ARG A 90 13.97 7.97 3.84
N PRO A 91 14.59 7.88 5.04
CA PRO A 91 15.48 6.77 5.40
C PRO A 91 14.78 5.42 5.56
N LYS A 92 13.49 5.40 5.92
CA LYS A 92 12.72 4.17 6.17
C LYS A 92 11.76 3.87 5.04
N THR A 93 11.83 2.65 4.51
CA THR A 93 11.01 2.16 3.40
C THR A 93 9.60 1.78 3.87
N CYS A 94 8.63 1.70 2.96
CA CYS A 94 7.28 1.27 3.32
C CYS A 94 7.27 -0.18 3.81
N THR A 95 8.05 -1.06 3.18
CA THR A 95 8.26 -2.42 3.67
C THR A 95 8.75 -2.45 5.11
N GLN A 96 9.78 -1.65 5.45
CA GLN A 96 10.28 -1.61 6.84
C GLN A 96 9.24 -1.02 7.81
N TRP A 97 8.45 -0.03 7.37
CA TRP A 97 7.33 0.48 8.16
C TRP A 97 6.31 -0.60 8.50
N ILE A 98 5.91 -1.41 7.52
CA ILE A 98 4.97 -2.52 7.71
C ILE A 98 5.59 -3.57 8.64
N LEU A 99 6.84 -3.98 8.42
CA LEU A 99 7.50 -4.98 9.26
C LEU A 99 7.57 -4.56 10.74
N ASP A 100 7.89 -3.30 11.01
CA ASP A 100 8.00 -2.80 12.39
C ASP A 100 6.66 -2.79 13.14
N THR A 101 5.53 -2.84 12.43
CA THR A 101 4.18 -2.88 13.05
C THR A 101 3.77 -4.28 13.51
N GLY A 102 4.37 -5.32 12.92
CA GLY A 102 3.95 -6.70 13.12
C GLY A 102 2.64 -7.07 12.41
N ILE A 103 2.20 -6.29 11.41
CA ILE A 103 1.07 -6.65 10.54
C ILE A 103 1.37 -7.99 9.84
N PRO A 104 0.53 -9.02 10.01
CA PRO A 104 0.81 -10.36 9.48
C PRO A 104 0.38 -10.52 8.01
N ARG A 105 -0.39 -9.58 7.45
CA ARG A 105 -0.97 -9.72 6.12
C ARG A 105 -0.97 -8.43 5.30
N VAL A 106 -0.47 -8.53 4.08
CA VAL A 106 -0.39 -7.44 3.10
C VAL A 106 -1.08 -7.90 1.81
N VAL A 107 -1.95 -7.06 1.27
CA VAL A 107 -2.62 -7.29 -0.03
C VAL A 107 -2.21 -6.18 -0.98
N VAL A 108 -1.76 -6.55 -2.18
CA VAL A 108 -1.29 -5.61 -3.21
C VAL A 108 -2.01 -5.83 -4.53
N ALA A 109 -2.36 -4.75 -5.25
CA ALA A 109 -3.00 -4.87 -6.57
C ALA A 109 -1.99 -4.80 -7.73
N TRP A 110 -0.98 -3.94 -7.62
CA TRP A 110 -0.04 -3.68 -8.71
C TRP A 110 1.39 -3.75 -8.19
N ARG A 111 2.25 -4.55 -8.83
CA ARG A 111 3.70 -4.53 -8.57
C ARG A 111 4.33 -3.27 -9.14
N GLU A 112 5.33 -2.71 -8.45
CA GLU A 112 5.96 -1.47 -8.89
C GLU A 112 6.75 -1.71 -10.18
N PRO A 113 6.42 -1.01 -11.29
CA PRO A 113 7.18 -1.16 -12.53
C PRO A 113 8.51 -0.42 -12.43
N SER A 114 9.47 -0.78 -13.29
CA SER A 114 10.83 -0.23 -13.29
C SER A 114 10.95 1.21 -13.82
N LEU A 115 10.15 2.16 -13.32
CA LEU A 115 10.21 3.57 -13.69
C LEU A 115 11.06 4.39 -12.72
N PHE A 116 10.82 4.28 -11.41
CA PHE A 116 11.53 5.05 -10.38
C PHE A 116 12.53 4.21 -9.58
N VAL A 117 12.27 2.90 -9.46
CA VAL A 117 13.15 1.91 -8.84
C VAL A 117 13.31 0.76 -9.82
N ALA A 118 14.55 0.37 -10.13
CA ALA A 118 14.79 -0.64 -11.17
C ALA A 118 14.29 -2.04 -10.77
N ASP A 119 14.34 -2.36 -9.47
CA ASP A 119 13.97 -3.65 -8.90
C ASP A 119 13.36 -3.43 -7.51
N CYS A 120 12.04 -3.20 -7.47
CA CYS A 120 11.30 -3.20 -6.21
C CYS A 120 11.14 -4.65 -5.74
N GLN A 121 11.36 -4.88 -4.44
CA GLN A 121 11.39 -6.21 -3.81
C GLN A 121 10.55 -6.19 -2.52
N GLY A 122 9.51 -5.37 -2.51
CA GLY A 122 8.71 -5.11 -1.32
C GLY A 122 7.94 -6.35 -0.89
N CYS A 123 7.30 -6.99 -1.85
CA CYS A 123 6.56 -8.23 -1.65
C CYS A 123 7.48 -9.36 -1.15
N GLU A 124 8.66 -9.49 -1.74
CA GLU A 124 9.64 -10.52 -1.41
C GLU A 124 10.15 -10.36 0.03
N LEU A 125 10.59 -9.14 0.39
CA LEU A 125 11.07 -8.85 1.74
C LEU A 125 10.00 -9.06 2.83
N LEU A 126 8.74 -8.74 2.51
CA LEU A 126 7.60 -9.01 3.41
C LEU A 126 7.40 -10.51 3.60
N ALA A 127 7.37 -11.27 2.50
CA ALA A 127 7.17 -12.72 2.52
C ALA A 127 8.32 -13.45 3.26
N GLU A 128 9.57 -13.05 3.03
CA GLU A 128 10.75 -13.59 3.71
C GLU A 128 10.72 -13.36 5.23
N ALA A 129 10.12 -12.24 5.67
CA ALA A 129 9.91 -11.94 7.08
C ALA A 129 8.67 -12.65 7.69
N GLY A 130 7.97 -13.48 6.92
CA GLY A 130 6.81 -14.25 7.38
C GLY A 130 5.47 -13.53 7.27
N VAL A 131 5.41 -12.39 6.57
CA VAL A 131 4.14 -11.71 6.25
C VAL A 131 3.44 -12.46 5.12
N THR A 132 2.14 -12.71 5.27
CA THR A 132 1.33 -13.26 4.18
C THR A 132 1.08 -12.16 3.14
N VAL A 133 1.68 -12.30 1.96
CA VAL A 133 1.47 -11.39 0.83
C VAL A 133 0.45 -12.00 -0.13
N VAL A 134 -0.62 -11.26 -0.43
CA VAL A 134 -1.63 -11.64 -1.42
C VAL A 134 -1.61 -10.63 -2.55
N GLU A 135 -1.44 -11.11 -3.77
CA GLU A 135 -1.43 -10.28 -4.98
C GLU A 135 -2.78 -10.39 -5.70
N MET A 136 -3.31 -9.25 -6.14
CA MET A 136 -4.58 -9.12 -6.86
C MET A 136 -4.36 -8.57 -8.28
N PRO A 137 -3.69 -9.32 -9.18
CA PRO A 137 -3.36 -8.84 -10.53
C PRO A 137 -4.61 -8.48 -11.35
N GLU A 138 -5.78 -9.03 -11.04
CA GLU A 138 -7.06 -8.67 -11.66
C GLU A 138 -7.51 -7.23 -11.39
N LEU A 139 -6.92 -6.56 -10.37
CA LEU A 139 -7.15 -5.15 -10.06
C LEU A 139 -5.96 -4.25 -10.45
N ALA A 140 -4.89 -4.79 -11.03
CA ALA A 140 -3.69 -4.03 -11.37
C ALA A 140 -3.99 -2.84 -12.30
N GLU A 141 -4.80 -3.04 -13.35
CA GLU A 141 -5.18 -1.95 -14.26
C GLU A 141 -5.96 -0.84 -13.56
N ALA A 142 -6.85 -1.19 -12.63
CA ALA A 142 -7.60 -0.20 -11.85
C ALA A 142 -6.67 0.59 -10.91
N ALA A 143 -5.66 -0.05 -10.34
CA ALA A 143 -4.64 0.56 -9.51
C ALA A 143 -3.60 1.38 -10.31
N LYS A 144 -3.34 1.02 -11.58
CA LYS A 144 -2.50 1.78 -12.53
C LYS A 144 -3.22 3.03 -13.05
N ALA A 145 -4.54 3.02 -13.21
CA ALA A 145 -5.30 4.12 -13.80
C ALA A 145 -5.09 5.53 -13.17
N PRO A 146 -4.95 5.70 -11.84
CA PRO A 146 -4.55 6.98 -11.22
C PRO A 146 -3.17 7.50 -11.66
N ASN A 147 -2.32 6.62 -12.19
CA ASN A 147 -0.93 6.88 -12.56
C ASN A 147 -0.72 7.14 -14.06
N VAL A 148 -1.78 7.24 -14.88
CA VAL A 148 -1.68 7.51 -16.34
C VAL A 148 -0.99 8.83 -16.70
N HIS A 149 -0.83 9.73 -15.73
CA HIS A 149 -0.08 10.98 -15.88
C HIS A 149 1.45 10.76 -15.88
N LEU A 150 1.90 9.62 -15.36
CA LEU A 150 3.25 9.13 -15.52
C LEU A 150 3.25 8.36 -16.85
N ALA A 151 4.11 8.74 -17.79
CA ALA A 151 4.27 8.02 -19.06
C ALA A 151 4.89 6.63 -18.78
N LEU A 152 4.08 5.71 -18.25
CA LEU A 152 4.44 4.34 -17.94
C LEU A 152 4.51 3.61 -19.28
N ASP A 153 5.70 3.16 -19.66
CA ASP A 153 5.86 2.26 -20.80
C ASP A 153 5.15 0.93 -20.47
N ASP A 154 4.31 0.45 -21.41
CA ASP A 154 3.56 -0.80 -21.30
C ASP A 154 4.43 -2.05 -21.48
#